data_AF-A0A318CS42-F1
#
_entry.id   AF-A0A318CS42-F1
#
_cell.length_a   1.000
_cell.length_b   1.000
_cell.length_c   1.000
_cell.angle_alpha   90.00
_cell.angle_beta   90.00
_cell.angle_gamma   90.00
#
_symmetry.space_group_name_H-M   'P 1'
#
loop_
_entity.id
_entity.type
_entity.pdbx_description
1 polymer ?
#
loop_
_entity_poly.entity_id
_entity_poly.type
_entity_poly.pdbx_seq_one_letter_code
_entity_poly.pdbx_strand_id
1 'polypeptide(L)'
;MKVTRAEILRNLPKKGFRKESLHHIYFYHEYKGMETGAYTYISHSAKQKDVSGDLISSMRKQLRLDSMKETVALIKCPMDKKEYEKILIDRSIFDPSTISKNGRSKLAKT
;
A
#
# COMPACT_ATOMS: atom_id res chain seq x y z
N MET A 1 -16.21 10.40 3.37
CA MET A 1 -15.02 9.95 4.15
C MET A 1 -13.81 10.71 3.61
N LYS A 2 -13.12 11.53 4.42
CA LYS A 2 -11.99 12.35 3.93
C LYS A 2 -10.66 11.69 4.25
N VAL A 3 -9.84 11.35 3.26
CA VAL A 3 -8.47 10.88 3.47
C VAL A 3 -7.52 12.02 3.10
N THR A 4 -6.45 12.19 3.86
CA THR A 4 -5.43 13.21 3.60
C THR A 4 -4.15 12.60 3.06
N ARG A 5 -3.40 13.39 2.30
CA ARG A 5 -2.06 13.04 1.82
C ARG A 5 -1.11 12.67 2.98
N ALA A 6 -1.23 13.38 4.10
CA ALA A 6 -0.42 13.14 5.30
C ALA A 6 -0.71 11.78 5.94
N GLU A 7 -1.98 11.35 5.97
CA GLU A 7 -2.35 10.01 6.46
C GLU A 7 -1.74 8.91 5.59
N ILE A 8 -1.77 9.04 4.26
CA ILE A 8 -1.14 8.09 3.32
C ILE A 8 0.36 7.96 3.60
N LEU A 9 1.06 9.10 3.62
CA LEU A 9 2.52 9.16 3.83
C LEU A 9 2.94 8.56 5.17
N ARG A 10 2.14 8.77 6.22
CA ARG A 10 2.46 8.34 7.58
C ARG A 10 2.08 6.90 7.85
N ASN A 11 0.95 6.44 7.33
CA ASN A 11 0.34 5.19 7.77
C ASN A 11 0.67 4.01 6.87
N LEU A 12 0.77 4.18 5.54
CA LEU A 12 1.10 3.06 4.64
C LEU A 12 2.45 2.40 4.99
N PRO A 13 3.54 3.14 5.32
CA PRO A 13 4.79 2.49 5.73
C PRO A 13 4.63 1.57 6.95
N LYS A 14 3.76 1.94 7.89
CA LYS A 14 3.45 1.11 9.08
C LYS A 14 2.70 -0.17 8.73
N LYS A 15 2.11 -0.27 7.54
CA LYS A 15 1.38 -1.43 7.02
C LYS A 15 2.25 -2.30 6.10
N GLY A 16 3.56 -2.08 6.07
CA GLY A 16 4.48 -2.88 5.24
C GLY A 16 4.69 -2.33 3.84
N PHE A 17 4.34 -1.07 3.57
CA PHE A 17 4.61 -0.45 2.28
C PHE A 17 6.00 0.21 2.25
N ARG A 18 6.86 -0.23 1.33
CA ARG A 18 8.09 0.47 0.97
C ARG A 18 7.75 1.70 0.15
N LYS A 19 8.23 2.87 0.58
CA LYS A 19 8.05 4.14 -0.13
C LYS A 19 9.18 4.35 -1.13
N GLU A 20 8.84 4.74 -2.36
CA GLU A 20 9.81 5.04 -3.41
C GLU A 20 9.42 6.36 -4.11
N SER A 21 10.36 7.29 -4.23
CA SER A 21 10.11 8.64 -4.73
C SER A 21 10.76 8.83 -6.10
N LEU A 22 9.95 8.80 -7.16
CA LEU A 22 10.36 9.01 -8.55
C LEU A 22 9.56 10.20 -9.13
N HIS A 23 8.93 10.06 -10.30
CA HIS A 23 7.95 11.04 -10.80
C HIS A 23 6.68 11.10 -9.93
N HIS A 24 6.36 10.01 -9.24
CA HIS A 24 5.32 9.92 -8.22
C HIS A 24 5.92 9.34 -6.95
N ILE A 25 5.21 9.48 -5.83
CA ILE A 25 5.52 8.77 -4.59
C ILE A 25 4.75 7.45 -4.63
N TYR A 26 5.48 6.36 -4.87
CA TYR A 26 4.96 5.01 -4.88
C TYR A 26 5.06 4.37 -3.51
N PHE A 27 4.13 3.47 -3.24
CA PHE A 27 4.06 2.61 -2.07
C PHE A 27 3.85 1.18 -2.55
N TYR A 28 4.86 0.33 -2.38
CA TYR A 28 4.80 -1.09 -2.74
C TYR A 28 4.68 -1.92 -1.46
N HIS A 29 3.66 -2.76 -1.36
CA HIS A 29 3.50 -3.63 -0.19
C HIS A 29 4.45 -4.80 -0.26
N GLU A 30 5.25 -4.96 0.79
CA GLU A 30 6.20 -6.06 0.95
C GLU A 30 5.83 -6.95 2.13
N TYR A 31 5.91 -8.25 1.90
CA TYR A 31 5.88 -9.27 2.93
C TYR A 31 7.26 -9.92 3.02
N LYS A 32 7.92 -9.78 4.18
CA LYS A 32 9.29 -10.29 4.42
C LYS A 32 10.32 -9.89 3.34
N GLY A 33 10.24 -8.65 2.86
CA GLY A 33 11.17 -8.10 1.86
C GLY A 33 10.87 -8.51 0.42
N MET A 34 9.72 -9.13 0.15
CA MET A 34 9.25 -9.40 -1.20
C MET A 34 7.93 -8.73 -1.49
N GLU A 35 7.83 -8.16 -2.69
CA GLU A 35 6.63 -7.47 -3.11
C GLU A 35 5.46 -8.44 -3.29
N THR A 36 4.31 -8.03 -2.77
CA THR A 36 3.05 -8.80 -2.85
C THR A 36 2.23 -8.46 -4.09
N GLY A 37 2.69 -7.50 -4.91
CA GLY A 37 1.94 -6.99 -6.06
C GLY A 37 0.83 -5.99 -5.73
N ALA A 38 0.53 -5.72 -4.45
CA ALA A 38 -0.30 -4.60 -4.03
C ALA A 38 0.54 -3.31 -3.97
N TYR A 39 0.02 -2.23 -4.54
CA TYR A 39 0.70 -0.93 -4.55
C TYR A 39 -0.29 0.22 -4.57
N THR A 40 0.20 1.45 -4.40
CA THR A 40 -0.53 2.68 -4.70
C THR A 40 0.46 3.82 -4.92
N TYR A 41 0.01 4.95 -5.48
CA TYR A 41 0.85 6.14 -5.61
C TYR A 41 0.07 7.43 -5.41
N ILE A 42 0.82 8.49 -5.12
CA ILE A 42 0.33 9.88 -5.07
C ILE A 42 1.30 10.80 -5.79
N SER A 43 0.79 11.92 -6.32
CA SER A 43 1.63 12.96 -6.91
C SER A 43 2.42 13.73 -5.84
N HIS A 44 3.49 14.39 -6.28
CA HIS A 44 4.34 15.22 -5.41
C HIS A 44 3.63 16.45 -4.86
N SER A 45 2.68 16.99 -5.62
CA SER A 45 1.98 18.22 -5.26
C SER A 45 1.33 18.12 -3.88
N ALA A 46 1.76 18.99 -2.96
CA ALA A 46 1.15 19.16 -1.65
C ALA A 46 -0.04 20.13 -1.66
N LYS A 47 -0.36 20.75 -2.81
CA LYS A 47 -1.47 21.70 -2.95
C LYS A 47 -2.81 21.06 -2.59
N GLN A 48 -2.98 19.78 -2.94
CA GLN A 48 -4.15 18.99 -2.59
C GLN A 48 -3.88 18.21 -1.30
N LYS A 49 -4.42 18.72 -0.19
CA LYS A 49 -4.32 18.06 1.13
C LYS A 49 -5.27 16.87 1.24
N ASP A 50 -6.48 17.03 0.70
CA ASP A 50 -7.52 16.02 0.69
C ASP A 50 -7.44 15.16 -0.59
N VAL A 51 -7.67 13.87 -0.43
CA VAL A 51 -7.71 12.86 -1.50
C VAL A 51 -9.16 12.74 -1.97
N SER A 52 -9.39 12.93 -3.27
CA SER A 52 -10.73 12.83 -3.86
C SER A 52 -11.29 11.40 -3.81
N GLY A 53 -12.61 11.28 -3.91
CA GLY A 53 -13.28 9.97 -3.98
C GLY A 53 -12.79 9.11 -5.14
N ASP A 54 -12.56 9.72 -6.30
CA ASP A 54 -12.08 9.01 -7.50
C ASP A 54 -10.69 8.42 -7.32
N LEU A 55 -9.81 9.16 -6.63
CA LEU A 55 -8.48 8.67 -6.29
C LEU A 55 -8.58 7.50 -5.28
N ILE A 56 -9.45 7.60 -4.26
CA ILE A 56 -9.69 6.49 -3.32
C ILE A 56 -10.25 5.25 -4.05
N SER A 57 -11.16 5.44 -5.01
CA SER A 57 -11.70 4.35 -5.83
C SER A 57 -10.63 3.67 -6.69
N SER A 58 -9.67 4.44 -7.19
CA SER A 58 -8.50 3.92 -7.92
C SER A 58 -7.57 3.14 -6.99
N MET A 59 -7.25 3.72 -5.82
CA MET A 59 -6.42 3.07 -4.79
C MET A 59 -7.01 1.73 -4.35
N ARG A 60 -8.33 1.63 -4.19
CA ARG A 60 -9.02 0.38 -3.85
C ARG A 60 -8.57 -0.79 -4.75
N LYS A 61 -8.56 -0.56 -6.07
CA LYS A 61 -8.16 -1.59 -7.05
C LYS A 61 -6.68 -1.92 -6.94
N GLN A 62 -5.83 -0.91 -6.80
CA GLN A 62 -4.37 -1.07 -6.71
C GLN A 62 -3.95 -1.81 -5.42
N LEU A 63 -4.66 -1.53 -4.32
CA LEU A 63 -4.48 -2.14 -3.00
C LEU A 63 -5.22 -3.48 -2.83
N ARG A 64 -5.88 -3.97 -3.89
CA ARG A 64 -6.60 -5.26 -3.88
C ARG A 64 -7.69 -5.36 -2.81
N LEU A 65 -8.39 -4.25 -2.56
CA LEU A 65 -9.49 -4.14 -1.59
C LEU A 65 -10.86 -4.16 -2.28
N ASP A 66 -11.91 -4.57 -1.58
CA ASP A 66 -13.26 -4.75 -2.15
C ASP A 66 -14.08 -3.47 -2.07
N SER A 67 -13.81 -2.63 -1.07
CA SER A 67 -14.57 -1.39 -0.87
C SER A 67 -13.69 -0.17 -0.62
N MET A 68 -14.23 1.01 -0.94
CA MET A 68 -13.62 2.28 -0.54
C MET A 68 -13.51 2.39 0.98
N LYS A 69 -14.43 1.79 1.73
CA LYS A 69 -14.40 1.76 3.21
C LYS A 69 -13.17 1.01 3.72
N GLU A 70 -12.84 -0.15 3.15
CA GLU A 70 -11.61 -0.88 3.47
C GLU A 70 -10.36 -0.06 3.13
N THR A 71 -10.38 0.65 1.99
CA THR A 71 -9.27 1.52 1.58
C THR A 71 -9.04 2.66 2.58
N VAL A 72 -10.13 3.30 3.00
CA VAL A 72 -10.09 4.33 4.05
C VAL A 72 -9.63 3.72 5.38
N ALA A 73 -10.08 2.52 5.73
CA ALA A 73 -9.67 1.83 6.96
C ALA A 73 -8.17 1.49 6.98
N LEU A 74 -7.60 1.04 5.85
CA LEU A 74 -6.17 0.81 5.72
C LEU A 74 -5.38 2.11 5.92
N ILE A 75 -5.79 3.18 5.24
CA ILE A 75 -5.07 4.46 5.27
C ILE A 75 -5.25 5.19 6.60
N LYS A 76 -6.44 5.15 7.21
CA LYS A 76 -6.75 5.85 8.47
C LYS A 76 -6.41 5.08 9.72
N CYS A 77 -5.95 3.83 9.59
CA CYS A 77 -5.36 3.06 10.67
C CYS A 77 -6.31 2.52 11.78
N PRO A 78 -7.59 2.13 11.53
CA PRO A 78 -8.15 1.03 12.31
C PRO A 78 -7.58 -0.32 11.86
N MET A 79 -7.19 -0.47 10.59
CA MET A 79 -6.65 -1.73 10.07
C MET A 79 -5.13 -1.81 10.30
N ASP A 80 -4.64 -2.84 10.98
CA ASP A 80 -3.23 -3.09 11.21
C ASP A 80 -2.54 -3.83 10.05
N LYS A 81 -1.21 -4.01 10.17
CA LYS A 81 -0.42 -4.70 9.14
C LYS A 81 -0.87 -6.15 8.96
N LYS A 82 -1.11 -6.87 10.06
CA LYS A 82 -1.48 -8.30 10.04
C LYS A 82 -2.87 -8.49 9.44
N GLU A 83 -3.80 -7.61 9.76
CA GLU A 83 -5.15 -7.62 9.18
C GLU A 83 -5.09 -7.41 7.66
N TYR A 84 -4.29 -6.46 7.18
CA TYR A 84 -4.11 -6.24 5.75
C TYR A 84 -3.43 -7.44 5.06
N GLU A 85 -2.37 -7.99 5.65
CA GLU A 85 -1.70 -9.19 5.15
C GLU A 85 -2.67 -10.38 5.05
N LYS A 86 -3.54 -10.58 6.07
CA LYS A 86 -4.56 -11.63 6.06
C LYS A 86 -5.51 -11.47 4.87
N ILE A 87 -5.97 -10.25 4.59
CA ILE A 87 -6.84 -9.97 3.43
C ILE A 87 -6.15 -10.39 2.12
N LEU A 88 -4.88 -10.05 1.95
CA LEU A 88 -4.12 -10.39 0.74
C LEU A 88 -3.93 -11.91 0.60
N ILE A 89 -3.68 -12.63 1.70
CA ILE A 89 -3.50 -14.08 1.72
C ILE A 89 -4.82 -14.80 1.44
N ASP A 90 -5.90 -14.43 2.12
CA ASP A 90 -7.23 -15.01 1.94
C ASP A 90 -7.71 -14.87 0.49
N ARG A 91 -7.32 -13.76 -0.17
CA ARG A 91 -7.62 -13.47 -1.58
C ARG A 91 -6.60 -14.07 -2.55
N SER A 92 -5.66 -14.88 -2.07
CA SER A 92 -4.61 -15.53 -2.87
C SER A 92 -3.77 -14.55 -3.71
N ILE A 93 -3.57 -13.33 -3.20
CA ILE A 93 -2.70 -12.33 -3.84
C ILE A 93 -1.23 -12.75 -3.71
N PHE A 94 -0.86 -13.33 -2.57
CA PHE A 94 0.44 -13.97 -2.36
C PHE A 94 0.33 -15.11 -1.33
N ASP A 95 1.27 -16.06 -1.38
CA ASP A 95 1.37 -17.15 -0.40
C ASP A 95 2.65 -16.98 0.46
N PRO A 96 2.52 -16.80 1.79
CA PRO A 96 3.66 -16.72 2.70
C PRO A 96 4.63 -17.91 2.63
N SER A 97 4.14 -19.10 2.27
CA SER A 97 4.93 -20.34 2.18
C SER A 97 5.92 -20.31 1.00
N THR A 98 5.54 -19.64 -0.08
CA THR A 98 6.36 -19.49 -1.29
C THR A 98 7.46 -18.43 -1.14
N ILE A 99 7.24 -17.46 -0.23
CA ILE A 99 8.12 -16.31 -0.04
C ILE A 99 9.43 -16.68 0.68
N SER A 100 9.47 -17.78 1.44
CA SER A 100 10.67 -18.13 2.22
C SER A 100 11.88 -18.58 1.37
N LYS A 101 11.75 -18.81 0.06
CA LYS A 101 12.79 -19.51 -0.72
C LYS A 101 13.71 -18.64 -1.57
N ASN A 102 13.40 -17.37 -1.84
CA ASN A 102 14.21 -16.55 -2.74
C ASN A 102 14.44 -15.13 -2.22
N GLY A 103 15.32 -15.00 -1.23
CA GLY A 103 15.92 -13.72 -0.87
C GLY A 103 16.80 -13.20 -2.02
N ARG A 104 16.22 -12.45 -2.96
CA ARG A 104 16.98 -11.55 -3.83
C ARG A 104 16.52 -10.12 -3.55
N SER A 105 17.22 -9.46 -2.64
CA SER A 105 17.24 -8.01 -2.59
C SER A 105 17.81 -7.53 -3.93
N LYS A 106 17.00 -6.84 -4.75
CA LYS A 106 17.57 -5.91 -5.71
C LYS A 106 18.09 -4.72 -4.90
N LEU A 107 19.39 -4.74 -4.60
CA LEU A 107 20.15 -3.50 -4.46
C LEU A 107 19.92 -2.71 -5.76
N ALA A 108 19.13 -1.65 -5.67
CA ALA A 108 19.19 -0.59 -6.67
C ALA A 108 20.45 0.21 -6.37
N LYS A 109 21.45 -0.03 -7.23
CA LYS A 109 22.66 0.76 -7.38
C LYS A 109 22.32 2.26 -7.45
N THR A 110 23.04 3.07 -6.69
CA THR A 110 23.47 4.41 -7.12
C THR A 110 24.80 4.70 -6.45
#